data_AF-A0A940RQN0-F1
#
_entry.id   AF-A0A940RQN0-F1
#
_cell.length_a   1.000
_cell.length_b   1.000
_cell.length_c   1.000
_cell.angle_alpha   90.00
_cell.angle_beta   90.00
_cell.angle_gamma   90.00
#
_symmetry.space_group_name_H-M   'P 1'
#
loop_
_entity.id
_entity.type
_entity.pdbx_description
1 polymer ?
#
loop_
_entity_poly.entity_id
_entity_poly.type
_entity_poly.pdbx_seq_one_letter_code
_entity_poly.pdbx_strand_id
1 'polypeptide(L)'
;ATPLEAAVIDRLLGWVFRPFNRFFKRSSERYEGAVSRVLGRRGLVFAVYAVLLVGAGVMFKTVPAGFIPVQDKLYVIAGVKMPEGASIERTDAVLKKMAAMAMEVEGVAHEVAFPGLNPLQFTNTPNSGVVFFTLAPFGERKASAEQITAELNQRFSTISEGFTFAFMPPPIQGLGNGSGWSLFVEDRTRLGYGELQGAVQAFQGAAAQTPGMGFPISSYQANDPSALLGAVLCGEGLT
;
A
#
# COMPACT_ATOMS: atom_id res chain seq x y z
N ALA A 1 -28.29 -26.94 -49.68
CA ALA A 1 -29.47 -26.51 -48.92
C ALA A 1 -28.99 -25.92 -47.60
N THR A 2 -29.32 -24.66 -47.29
CA THR A 2 -29.07 -24.12 -45.94
C THR A 2 -29.97 -24.87 -44.96
N PRO A 3 -29.46 -25.34 -43.82
CA PRO A 3 -30.28 -26.01 -42.82
C PRO A 3 -31.40 -25.07 -42.35
N LEU A 4 -32.58 -25.63 -42.09
CA LEU A 4 -33.82 -24.90 -41.74
C LEU A 4 -33.60 -23.87 -40.61
N GLU A 5 -32.73 -24.19 -39.66
CA GLU A 5 -32.35 -23.34 -38.54
C GLU A 5 -31.66 -22.05 -38.98
N ALA A 6 -30.73 -22.12 -39.94
CA ALA A 6 -30.03 -20.94 -40.47
C ALA A 6 -30.96 -20.02 -41.26
N ALA A 7 -31.97 -20.58 -41.93
CA ALA A 7 -32.97 -19.81 -42.66
C ALA A 7 -33.93 -19.05 -41.71
N VAL A 8 -34.28 -19.65 -40.56
CA VAL A 8 -35.07 -18.99 -39.51
C VAL A 8 -34.28 -17.85 -38.86
N ILE A 9 -32.99 -18.07 -38.58
CA ILE A 9 -32.09 -17.05 -38.01
C ILE A 9 -31.88 -15.88 -38.97
N ASP A 10 -31.62 -16.12 -40.26
CA ASP A 10 -31.45 -15.02 -41.24
C ASP A 10 -32.75 -14.24 -41.46
N ARG A 11 -33.91 -14.89 -41.34
CA ARG A 11 -35.21 -14.20 -41.43
C ARG A 11 -35.51 -13.32 -40.22
N LEU A 12 -35.15 -13.75 -39.02
CA LEU A 12 -35.41 -13.01 -37.77
C LEU A 12 -34.34 -11.96 -37.46
N LEU A 13 -33.06 -12.28 -37.70
CA LEU A 13 -31.91 -11.50 -37.27
C LEU A 13 -30.99 -11.06 -38.43
N GLY A 14 -31.27 -11.49 -39.66
CA GLY A 14 -30.44 -11.14 -40.82
C GLY A 14 -30.35 -9.63 -41.07
N TRP A 15 -31.36 -8.84 -40.68
CA TRP A 15 -31.29 -7.37 -40.78
C TRP A 15 -30.22 -6.74 -39.86
N VAL A 16 -29.86 -7.41 -38.75
CA VAL A 16 -28.75 -7.05 -37.86
C VAL A 16 -27.42 -7.63 -38.36
N PHE A 17 -27.43 -8.89 -38.81
CA PHE A 17 -26.20 -9.57 -39.23
C PHE A 17 -25.69 -9.11 -40.60
N ARG A 18 -26.55 -8.70 -41.53
CA ARG A 18 -26.14 -8.22 -42.86
C ARG A 18 -25.27 -6.96 -42.83
N PRO A 19 -25.60 -5.88 -42.07
CA PRO A 19 -24.70 -4.73 -41.95
C PRO A 19 -23.42 -5.08 -41.21
N PHE A 20 -23.48 -5.91 -40.16
CA PHE A 20 -22.29 -6.42 -39.46
C PHE A 20 -21.37 -7.21 -40.39
N ASN A 21 -21.90 -8.19 -41.14
CA ASN A 21 -21.14 -9.00 -42.07
C ASN A 21 -20.53 -8.17 -43.20
N ARG A 22 -21.26 -7.15 -43.68
CA ARG A 22 -20.75 -6.20 -44.69
C ARG A 22 -19.60 -5.36 -44.13
N PHE A 23 -19.73 -4.86 -42.91
CA PHE A 23 -18.66 -4.13 -42.23
C PHE A 23 -17.44 -5.03 -41.98
N PHE A 24 -17.66 -6.23 -41.43
CA PHE A 24 -16.62 -7.20 -41.15
C PHE A 24 -15.85 -7.56 -42.42
N LYS A 25 -16.56 -7.95 -43.50
CA LYS A 25 -15.95 -8.27 -44.79
C LYS A 25 -15.11 -7.12 -45.34
N ARG A 26 -15.65 -5.89 -45.31
CA ARG A 26 -14.91 -4.69 -45.75
C ARG A 26 -13.67 -4.40 -44.90
N SER A 27 -13.75 -4.65 -43.60
CA SER A 27 -12.62 -4.51 -42.68
C SER A 27 -11.56 -5.57 -42.91
N SER A 28 -11.96 -6.83 -43.17
CA SER A 28 -11.06 -7.93 -43.52
C SER A 28 -10.32 -7.64 -44.83
N GLU A 29 -11.03 -7.26 -45.89
CA GLU A 29 -10.41 -6.91 -47.20
C GLU A 29 -9.44 -5.73 -47.07
N ARG A 30 -9.77 -4.74 -46.25
CA ARG A 30 -8.87 -3.60 -45.95
C ARG A 30 -7.63 -4.03 -45.17
N TYR A 31 -7.79 -4.88 -44.17
CA TYR A 31 -6.68 -5.42 -43.37
C TYR A 31 -5.75 -6.24 -44.25
N GLU A 32 -6.29 -7.17 -45.05
CA GLU A 32 -5.53 -7.97 -46.02
C GLU A 32 -4.73 -7.08 -46.98
N GLY A 33 -5.38 -6.07 -47.57
CA GLY A 33 -4.72 -5.13 -48.46
C GLY A 33 -3.63 -4.29 -47.76
N ALA A 34 -3.82 -3.93 -46.48
CA ALA A 34 -2.81 -3.22 -45.70
C ALA A 34 -1.59 -4.11 -45.41
N VAL A 35 -1.82 -5.34 -44.97
CA VAL A 35 -0.74 -6.32 -44.68
C VAL A 35 0.06 -6.62 -45.95
N SER A 36 -0.60 -6.86 -47.08
CA SER A 36 0.06 -7.10 -48.36
C SER A 36 0.99 -5.95 -48.78
N ARG A 37 0.55 -4.68 -48.61
CA ARG A 37 1.41 -3.50 -48.88
C ARG A 37 2.59 -3.38 -47.91
N VAL A 38 2.39 -3.72 -46.64
CA VAL A 38 3.41 -3.62 -45.59
C VAL A 38 4.49 -4.69 -45.77
N LEU A 39 4.13 -5.90 -46.22
CA LEU A 39 5.07 -6.98 -46.52
C LEU A 39 6.09 -6.64 -47.61
N GLY A 40 5.72 -5.78 -48.56
CA GLY A 40 6.64 -5.24 -49.57
C GLY A 40 7.67 -4.25 -49.02
N ARG A 41 7.49 -3.73 -47.80
CA ARG A 41 8.33 -2.70 -47.14
C ARG A 41 9.04 -3.23 -45.90
N ARG A 42 9.69 -4.39 -46.02
CA ARG A 42 10.32 -5.13 -44.90
C ARG A 42 11.23 -4.26 -44.01
N GLY A 43 12.03 -3.36 -44.59
CA GLY A 43 12.90 -2.46 -43.82
C GLY A 43 12.13 -1.51 -42.90
N LEU A 44 11.02 -0.93 -43.38
CA LEU A 44 10.14 -0.08 -42.56
C LEU A 44 9.49 -0.87 -41.42
N VAL A 45 9.09 -2.12 -41.70
CA VAL A 45 8.51 -3.01 -40.68
C VAL A 45 9.50 -3.29 -39.56
N PHE A 46 10.74 -3.65 -39.90
CA PHE A 46 11.78 -3.86 -38.89
C PHE A 46 12.15 -2.58 -38.14
N ALA A 47 12.14 -1.41 -38.79
CA ALA A 47 12.36 -0.14 -38.12
C ALA A 47 11.26 0.16 -37.09
N VAL A 48 9.99 0.00 -37.46
CA VAL A 48 8.87 0.17 -36.52
C VAL A 48 8.96 -0.84 -35.38
N TYR A 49 9.29 -2.10 -35.67
CA TYR A 49 9.47 -3.12 -34.65
C TYR A 49 10.60 -2.76 -33.67
N ALA A 50 11.74 -2.28 -34.18
CA ALA A 50 12.84 -1.81 -33.33
C ALA A 50 12.41 -0.63 -32.45
N VAL A 51 11.63 0.32 -32.98
CA VAL A 51 11.06 1.43 -32.19
C VAL A 51 10.13 0.91 -31.10
N LEU A 52 9.29 -0.09 -31.38
CA LEU A 52 8.42 -0.71 -30.38
C LEU A 52 9.23 -1.43 -29.29
N LEU A 53 10.33 -2.12 -29.65
CA LEU A 53 11.22 -2.77 -28.67
C LEU A 53 11.93 -1.74 -27.78
N VAL A 54 12.41 -0.63 -28.36
CA VAL A 54 12.99 0.47 -27.59
C VAL A 54 11.93 1.09 -26.68
N GLY A 55 10.72 1.34 -27.19
CA GLY A 55 9.60 1.87 -26.42
C GLY A 55 9.22 0.96 -25.26
N ALA A 56 9.15 -0.36 -25.48
CA ALA A 56 8.94 -1.33 -24.42
C ALA A 56 10.06 -1.29 -23.38
N GLY A 57 11.32 -1.25 -23.81
CA GLY A 57 12.48 -1.15 -22.90
C GLY A 57 12.49 0.11 -22.05
N VAL A 58 12.07 1.25 -22.62
CA VAL A 58 11.87 2.50 -21.87
C VAL A 58 10.72 2.35 -20.88
N MET A 59 9.59 1.78 -21.30
CA MET A 59 8.41 1.60 -20.45
C MET A 59 8.72 0.71 -19.23
N PHE A 60 9.50 -0.35 -19.40
CA PHE A 60 9.98 -1.19 -18.31
C PHE A 60 10.83 -0.43 -17.27
N LYS A 61 11.52 0.64 -17.65
CA LYS A 61 12.29 1.48 -16.72
C LYS A 61 11.45 2.57 -16.04
N THR A 62 10.32 2.95 -16.64
CA THR A 62 9.46 4.03 -16.11
C THR A 62 8.38 3.54 -15.17
N VAL A 63 7.94 2.29 -15.30
CA VAL A 63 6.92 1.72 -14.39
C VAL A 63 7.58 1.46 -13.04
N PRO A 64 7.09 2.07 -11.94
CA PRO A 64 7.67 1.84 -10.63
C PRO A 64 7.56 0.38 -10.22
N ALA A 65 8.62 -0.14 -9.61
CA ALA A 65 8.59 -1.47 -9.03
C ALA A 65 7.72 -1.45 -7.77
N GLY A 66 6.85 -2.43 -7.65
CA GLY A 66 6.03 -2.65 -6.45
C GLY A 66 5.91 -4.14 -6.19
N PHE A 67 5.68 -4.50 -4.92
CA PHE A 67 5.44 -5.89 -4.55
C PHE A 67 3.95 -6.23 -4.68
N ILE A 68 3.19 -5.98 -3.63
CA ILE A 68 1.74 -6.21 -3.57
C ILE A 68 1.10 -4.91 -3.11
N PRO A 69 0.09 -4.37 -3.82
CA PRO A 69 -0.57 -3.15 -3.42
C PRO A 69 -1.23 -3.32 -2.05
N VAL A 70 -1.19 -2.26 -1.25
CA VAL A 70 -1.93 -2.17 0.00
C VAL A 70 -3.43 -2.30 -0.29
N GLN A 71 -4.11 -3.06 0.55
CA GLN A 71 -5.53 -3.34 0.38
C GLN A 71 -6.30 -2.83 1.58
N ASP A 72 -7.46 -2.27 1.30
CA ASP A 72 -8.41 -1.93 2.33
C ASP A 72 -9.01 -3.23 2.90
N LYS A 73 -8.66 -3.53 4.15
CA LYS A 73 -9.11 -4.73 4.86
C LYS A 73 -10.22 -4.43 5.88
N LEU A 74 -10.89 -3.28 5.76
CA LEU A 74 -11.91 -2.81 6.71
C LEU A 74 -11.36 -2.56 8.13
N TYR A 75 -10.05 -2.36 8.29
CA TYR A 75 -9.49 -1.89 9.55
C TYR A 75 -8.19 -1.13 9.35
N VAL A 76 -7.91 -0.21 10.28
CA VAL A 76 -6.67 0.56 10.40
C VAL A 76 -6.04 0.24 11.75
N ILE A 77 -4.71 0.15 11.78
CA ILE A 77 -3.94 -0.05 13.00
C ILE A 77 -3.36 1.31 13.39
N ALA A 78 -3.64 1.78 14.59
CA ALA A 78 -3.03 2.97 15.14
C ALA A 78 -2.31 2.65 16.44
N GLY A 79 -1.31 3.43 16.80
CA GLY A 79 -0.59 3.23 18.04
C GLY A 79 0.05 4.50 18.56
N VAL A 80 0.49 4.41 19.81
CA VAL A 80 1.27 5.44 20.49
C VAL A 80 2.50 4.81 21.12
N LYS A 81 3.61 5.52 21.00
CA LYS A 81 4.84 5.28 21.76
C LYS A 81 5.08 6.48 22.67
N MET A 82 4.84 6.28 23.95
CA MET A 82 5.07 7.25 25.02
C MET A 82 6.56 7.32 25.39
N PRO A 83 7.02 8.42 26.00
CA PRO A 83 8.37 8.51 26.55
C PRO A 83 8.68 7.36 27.52
N GLU A 84 9.96 7.01 27.63
CA GLU A 84 10.43 6.00 28.59
C GLU A 84 10.01 6.36 30.02
N GLY A 85 9.66 5.34 30.80
CA GLY A 85 9.15 5.50 32.17
C GLY A 85 7.69 5.95 32.27
N ALA A 86 6.98 6.15 31.16
CA ALA A 86 5.53 6.35 31.19
C ALA A 86 4.80 5.12 31.75
N SER A 87 3.85 5.36 32.65
CA SER A 87 3.01 4.30 33.21
C SER A 87 1.94 3.85 32.21
N ILE A 88 1.41 2.63 32.39
CA ILE A 88 0.36 2.10 31.51
C ILE A 88 -0.91 2.97 31.56
N GLU A 89 -1.19 3.61 32.69
CA GLU A 89 -2.32 4.54 32.86
C GLU A 89 -2.16 5.79 31.99
N ARG A 90 -0.93 6.31 31.85
CA ARG A 90 -0.66 7.44 30.94
C ARG A 90 -0.83 7.03 29.48
N THR A 91 -0.38 5.83 29.13
CA THR A 91 -0.55 5.28 27.78
C THR A 91 -2.03 5.06 27.45
N ASP A 92 -2.79 4.45 28.36
CA ASP A 92 -4.23 4.22 28.22
C ASP A 92 -5.00 5.55 28.07
N ALA A 93 -4.62 6.59 28.82
CA ALA A 93 -5.22 7.91 28.67
C ALA A 93 -5.03 8.49 27.26
N VAL A 94 -3.85 8.32 26.65
CA VAL A 94 -3.59 8.77 25.28
C VAL A 94 -4.33 7.90 24.26
N LEU A 95 -4.40 6.58 24.46
CA LEU A 95 -5.19 5.70 23.59
C LEU A 95 -6.67 6.08 23.59
N LYS A 96 -7.24 6.41 24.74
CA LYS A 96 -8.62 6.91 24.85
C LYS A 96 -8.82 8.23 24.10
N LYS A 97 -7.83 9.13 24.17
CA LYS A 97 -7.82 10.39 23.42
C LYS A 97 -7.77 10.14 21.90
N MET A 98 -6.94 9.20 21.44
CA MET A 98 -6.88 8.77 20.05
C MET A 98 -8.21 8.14 19.60
N ALA A 99 -8.78 7.26 20.41
CA ALA A 99 -10.07 6.63 20.13
C ALA A 99 -11.18 7.66 19.96
N ALA A 100 -11.29 8.63 20.87
CA ALA A 100 -12.27 9.70 20.78
C ALA A 100 -12.13 10.50 19.47
N MET A 101 -10.90 10.89 19.10
CA MET A 101 -10.64 11.59 17.83
C MET A 101 -10.95 10.75 16.59
N ALA A 102 -10.67 9.45 16.64
CA ALA A 102 -10.91 8.54 15.53
C ALA A 102 -12.40 8.29 15.29
N MET A 103 -13.19 8.20 16.36
CA MET A 103 -14.64 8.01 16.26
C MET A 103 -15.37 9.22 15.67
N GLU A 104 -14.73 10.38 15.58
CA GLU A 104 -15.23 11.56 14.85
C GLU A 104 -14.94 11.51 13.33
N VAL A 105 -14.14 10.56 12.86
CA VAL A 105 -13.80 10.42 11.44
C VAL A 105 -14.87 9.60 10.73
N GLU A 106 -15.44 10.16 9.65
CA GLU A 106 -16.44 9.46 8.84
C GLU A 106 -15.87 8.15 8.29
N GLY A 107 -16.56 7.04 8.57
CA GLY A 107 -16.18 5.70 8.10
C GLY A 107 -15.43 4.85 9.11
N VAL A 108 -15.05 5.38 10.29
CA VAL A 108 -14.63 4.57 11.44
C VAL A 108 -15.87 4.03 12.15
N ALA A 109 -15.96 2.72 12.35
CA ALA A 109 -17.13 2.04 12.90
C ALA A 109 -16.97 1.68 14.38
N HIS A 110 -15.85 1.06 14.75
CA HIS A 110 -15.55 0.65 16.13
C HIS A 110 -14.06 0.69 16.40
N GLU A 111 -13.70 0.84 17.67
CA GLU A 111 -12.35 0.79 18.18
C GLU A 111 -12.14 -0.39 19.15
N VAL A 112 -10.94 -0.97 19.11
CA VAL A 112 -10.47 -1.95 20.11
C VAL A 112 -9.05 -1.58 20.52
N ALA A 113 -8.89 -1.09 21.74
CA ALA A 113 -7.62 -0.62 22.28
C ALA A 113 -6.94 -1.65 23.18
N PHE A 114 -5.61 -1.75 23.06
CA PHE A 114 -4.74 -2.59 23.87
C PHE A 114 -3.60 -1.74 24.45
N PRO A 115 -3.80 -1.13 25.64
CA PRO A 115 -2.74 -0.46 26.36
C PRO A 115 -1.65 -1.46 26.76
N GLY A 116 -0.39 -1.08 26.58
CA GLY A 116 0.76 -1.92 26.91
C GLY A 116 1.23 -2.85 25.80
N LEU A 117 0.51 -2.96 24.67
CA LEU A 117 0.92 -3.81 23.54
C LEU A 117 1.66 -2.99 22.47
N ASN A 118 2.87 -3.42 22.11
CA ASN A 118 3.65 -2.84 21.02
C ASN A 118 3.26 -3.50 19.67
N PRO A 119 2.70 -2.77 18.70
CA PRO A 119 2.22 -3.35 17.45
C PRO A 119 3.33 -3.75 16.47
N LEU A 120 4.57 -3.25 16.65
CA LEU A 120 5.69 -3.55 15.76
C LEU A 120 6.43 -4.83 16.14
N GLN A 121 6.45 -5.18 17.42
CA GLN A 121 7.14 -6.36 17.94
C GLN A 121 6.21 -7.39 18.59
N PHE A 122 4.94 -7.04 18.81
CA PHE A 122 3.98 -7.83 19.58
C PHE A 122 4.49 -8.22 20.97
N THR A 123 5.22 -7.30 21.60
CA THR A 123 5.72 -7.40 22.98
C THR A 123 4.94 -6.47 23.91
N ASN A 124 4.93 -6.78 25.21
CA ASN A 124 4.26 -5.97 26.21
C ASN A 124 5.21 -4.96 26.85
N THR A 125 4.93 -3.68 26.72
CA THR A 125 5.69 -2.56 27.29
C THR A 125 4.73 -1.46 27.78
N PRO A 126 4.81 -0.98 29.04
CA PRO A 126 3.85 -0.02 29.59
C PRO A 126 3.73 1.31 28.82
N ASN A 127 4.78 1.73 28.11
CA ASN A 127 4.83 2.97 27.35
C ASN A 127 4.42 2.83 25.88
N SER A 128 3.95 1.66 25.44
CA SER A 128 3.41 1.47 24.08
C SER A 128 1.95 1.04 24.12
N GLY A 129 1.19 1.39 23.10
CA GLY A 129 -0.19 0.96 22.96
C GLY A 129 -0.64 0.92 21.52
N VAL A 130 -1.64 0.09 21.23
CA VAL A 130 -2.23 -0.05 19.89
C VAL A 130 -3.76 0.02 19.99
N VAL A 131 -4.40 0.59 18.97
CA VAL A 131 -5.84 0.55 18.75
C VAL A 131 -6.10 0.03 17.35
N PHE A 132 -7.03 -0.91 17.23
CA PHE A 132 -7.56 -1.38 15.96
C PHE A 132 -8.87 -0.67 15.71
N PHE A 133 -8.91 0.14 14.66
CA PHE A 133 -10.13 0.80 14.20
C PHE A 133 -10.73 -0.03 13.08
N THR A 134 -11.89 -0.63 13.33
CA THR A 134 -12.68 -1.24 12.25
C THR A 134 -13.40 -0.15 11.47
N LEU A 135 -13.43 -0.31 10.15
CA LEU A 135 -14.04 0.63 9.23
C LEU A 135 -15.43 0.14 8.82
N ALA A 136 -16.30 1.08 8.50
CA ALA A 136 -17.59 0.78 7.90
C ALA A 136 -17.42 0.01 6.57
N PRO A 137 -18.39 -0.82 6.17
CA PRO A 137 -18.38 -1.50 4.87
C PRO A 137 -18.18 -0.52 3.71
N PHE A 138 -17.58 -0.98 2.61
CA PHE A 138 -17.26 -0.14 1.45
C PHE A 138 -18.44 0.66 0.88
N GLY A 139 -19.66 0.11 0.93
CA GLY A 139 -20.86 0.79 0.43
C GLY A 139 -21.40 1.87 1.37
N GLU A 140 -20.91 1.95 2.60
CA GLU A 140 -21.43 2.82 3.67
C GLU A 140 -20.48 3.98 4.01
N ARG A 141 -19.29 4.02 3.41
CA ARG A 141 -18.32 5.12 3.56
C ARG A 141 -17.83 5.62 2.21
N LYS A 142 -17.49 6.91 2.17
CA LYS A 142 -16.93 7.55 0.96
C LYS A 142 -15.41 7.48 0.90
N ALA A 143 -14.75 7.56 2.06
CA ALA A 143 -13.30 7.57 2.15
C ALA A 143 -12.72 6.15 2.09
N SER A 144 -11.59 5.99 1.41
CA SER A 144 -10.79 4.74 1.44
C SER A 144 -10.10 4.57 2.79
N ALA A 145 -9.67 3.36 3.14
CA ALA A 145 -8.86 3.13 4.34
C ALA A 145 -7.58 3.98 4.33
N GLU A 146 -6.97 4.21 3.17
CA GLU A 146 -5.80 5.07 3.01
C GLU A 146 -6.10 6.53 3.38
N GLN A 147 -7.23 7.07 2.88
CA GLN A 147 -7.67 8.42 3.21
C GLN A 147 -8.01 8.58 4.69
N ILE A 148 -8.70 7.59 5.27
CA ILE A 148 -8.99 7.55 6.72
C ILE A 148 -7.69 7.48 7.52
N THR A 149 -6.73 6.66 7.11
CA THR A 149 -5.41 6.55 7.77
C THR A 149 -4.66 7.89 7.74
N ALA A 150 -4.66 8.58 6.60
CA ALA A 150 -4.05 9.90 6.47
C ALA A 150 -4.73 10.95 7.37
N GLU A 151 -6.06 10.96 7.41
CA GLU A 151 -6.82 11.86 8.31
C GLU A 151 -6.55 11.56 9.78
N LEU A 152 -6.50 10.28 10.17
CA LEU A 152 -6.15 9.87 11.54
C LEU A 152 -4.74 10.34 11.90
N ASN A 153 -3.73 10.13 11.05
CA ASN A 153 -2.37 10.63 11.27
C ASN A 153 -2.35 12.16 11.43
N GLN A 154 -3.10 12.89 10.61
CA GLN A 154 -3.24 14.35 10.73
C GLN A 154 -3.84 14.76 12.07
N ARG A 155 -4.94 14.13 12.50
CA ARG A 155 -5.59 14.42 13.80
C ARG A 155 -4.68 14.08 14.98
N PHE A 156 -4.06 12.90 14.94
CA PHE A 156 -3.18 12.42 16.01
C PHE A 156 -1.90 13.25 16.14
N SER A 157 -1.45 13.95 15.09
CA SER A 157 -0.29 14.86 15.16
C SER A 157 -0.44 15.97 16.21
N THR A 158 -1.66 16.24 16.70
CA THR A 158 -1.94 17.19 17.79
C THR A 158 -1.64 16.62 19.19
N ILE A 159 -1.38 15.32 19.31
CA ILE A 159 -1.04 14.65 20.56
C ILE A 159 0.46 14.83 20.80
N SER A 160 0.82 15.63 21.81
CA SER A 160 2.21 15.90 22.17
C SER A 160 2.76 14.95 23.24
N GLU A 161 1.89 14.16 23.87
CA GLU A 161 2.23 13.29 25.00
C GLU A 161 3.11 12.09 24.60
N GLY A 162 3.11 11.70 23.33
CA GLY A 162 3.88 10.60 22.77
C GLY A 162 3.86 10.62 21.24
N PHE A 163 4.67 9.76 20.63
CA PHE A 163 4.69 9.60 19.17
C PHE A 163 3.53 8.72 18.71
N THR A 164 2.60 9.28 17.96
CA THR A 164 1.42 8.58 17.44
C THR A 164 1.55 8.26 15.97
N PHE A 165 0.96 7.15 15.54
CA PHE A 165 0.96 6.73 14.15
C PHE A 165 -0.31 5.92 13.83
N ALA A 166 -0.69 5.92 12.56
CA ALA A 166 -1.69 5.03 11.98
C ALA A 166 -1.15 4.47 10.66
N PHE A 167 -1.40 3.20 10.39
CA PHE A 167 -1.03 2.52 9.15
C PHE A 167 -2.06 1.45 8.78
N MET A 168 -2.11 1.12 7.49
CA MET A 168 -2.93 0.01 7.00
C MET A 168 -2.25 -1.33 7.28
N PRO A 169 -3.02 -2.41 7.50
CA PRO A 169 -2.44 -3.74 7.69
C PRO A 169 -1.64 -4.22 6.47
N PRO A 170 -0.69 -5.14 6.65
CA PRO A 170 0.11 -5.66 5.56
C PRO A 170 -0.77 -6.43 4.54
N PRO A 171 -0.41 -6.42 3.23
CA PRO A 171 -1.18 -7.14 2.20
C PRO A 171 -1.31 -8.63 2.49
N ILE A 172 -0.27 -9.27 3.03
CA ILE A 172 -0.27 -10.67 3.47
C ILE A 172 0.10 -10.71 4.95
N GLN A 173 -0.76 -11.33 5.76
CA GLN A 173 -0.47 -11.57 7.18
C GLN A 173 0.73 -12.53 7.30
N GLY A 174 1.70 -12.18 8.14
CA GLY A 174 2.91 -12.97 8.34
C GLY A 174 4.14 -12.52 7.53
N LEU A 175 4.01 -11.54 6.61
CA LEU A 175 5.15 -10.91 5.93
C LEU A 175 5.71 -9.67 6.66
N GLY A 176 5.07 -9.26 7.75
CA GLY A 176 5.44 -8.09 8.54
C GLY A 176 4.26 -7.60 9.37
N ASN A 177 4.48 -6.53 10.15
CA ASN A 177 3.49 -6.01 11.10
C ASN A 177 2.80 -4.71 10.62
N GLY A 178 3.23 -4.12 9.49
CA GLY A 178 2.66 -2.92 8.89
C GLY A 178 2.83 -2.89 7.37
N SER A 179 2.15 -1.95 6.71
CA SER A 179 2.29 -1.68 5.27
C SER A 179 3.56 -0.89 4.94
N GLY A 180 4.03 -1.00 3.69
CA GLY A 180 5.23 -0.30 3.20
C GLY A 180 6.46 -1.19 3.25
N TRP A 181 7.54 -0.71 3.86
CA TRP A 181 8.79 -1.45 4.00
C TRP A 181 9.10 -1.78 5.46
N SER A 182 9.87 -2.85 5.66
CA SER A 182 10.42 -3.23 6.95
C SER A 182 11.87 -3.63 6.77
N LEU A 183 12.75 -3.13 7.61
CA LEU A 183 14.17 -3.50 7.63
C LEU A 183 14.67 -3.67 9.05
N PHE A 184 15.80 -4.37 9.16
CA PHE A 184 16.55 -4.53 10.39
C PHE A 184 17.87 -3.76 10.28
N VAL A 185 18.14 -2.89 11.25
CA VAL A 185 19.47 -2.30 11.44
C VAL A 185 20.22 -3.17 12.43
N GLU A 186 21.34 -3.74 12.01
CA GLU A 186 22.15 -4.67 12.80
C GLU A 186 23.48 -4.03 13.21
N ASP A 187 23.84 -4.14 14.48
CA ASP A 187 25.20 -3.86 14.93
C ASP A 187 26.08 -5.11 14.75
N ARG A 188 26.81 -5.15 13.63
CA ARG A 188 27.69 -6.27 13.27
C ARG A 188 29.05 -6.23 13.95
N THR A 189 29.41 -5.09 14.53
CA THR A 189 30.72 -4.82 15.13
C THR A 189 30.68 -4.75 16.66
N ARG A 190 29.49 -4.87 17.26
CA ARG A 190 29.26 -4.82 18.71
C ARG A 190 29.68 -3.48 19.33
N LEU A 191 29.35 -2.38 18.64
CA LEU A 191 29.53 -1.00 19.12
C LEU A 191 28.65 -0.68 20.34
N GLY A 192 27.54 -1.41 20.52
CA GLY A 192 26.68 -1.33 21.68
C GLY A 192 25.37 -0.57 21.42
N TYR A 193 24.47 -0.61 22.40
CA TYR A 193 23.08 -0.18 22.23
C TYR A 193 22.91 1.31 21.92
N GLY A 194 23.72 2.17 22.56
CA GLY A 194 23.66 3.62 22.32
C GLY A 194 24.07 4.01 20.90
N GLU A 195 25.12 3.40 20.37
CA GLU A 195 25.59 3.65 18.99
C GLU A 195 24.56 3.15 17.96
N LEU A 196 23.96 1.97 18.21
CA LEU A 196 22.88 1.46 17.37
C LEU A 196 21.66 2.39 17.39
N GLN A 197 21.30 2.94 18.55
CA GLN A 197 20.21 3.92 18.68
C GLN A 197 20.51 5.19 17.87
N GLY A 198 21.75 5.68 17.92
CA GLY A 198 22.21 6.81 17.11
C GLY A 198 22.09 6.53 15.62
N ALA A 199 22.52 5.36 15.17
CA ALA A 199 22.40 4.94 13.77
C ALA A 199 20.94 4.83 13.30
N VAL A 200 20.07 4.27 14.15
CA VAL A 200 18.62 4.19 13.87
C VAL A 200 18.01 5.58 13.73
N GLN A 201 18.30 6.49 14.66
CA GLN A 201 17.78 7.87 14.60
C GLN A 201 18.29 8.62 13.37
N ALA A 202 19.57 8.47 13.03
CA ALA A 202 20.16 9.06 11.83
C ALA A 202 19.46 8.53 10.57
N PHE A 203 19.20 7.23 10.51
CA PHE A 203 18.45 6.62 9.42
C PHE A 203 17.02 7.14 9.34
N GLN A 204 16.30 7.21 10.47
CA GLN A 204 14.93 7.75 10.52
C GLN A 204 14.88 9.20 10.01
N GLY A 205 15.84 10.03 10.43
CA GLY A 205 15.96 11.41 9.97
C GLY A 205 16.23 11.52 8.47
N ALA A 206 17.13 10.71 7.93
CA ALA A 206 17.43 10.68 6.49
C ALA A 206 16.24 10.18 5.66
N ALA A 207 15.55 9.13 6.13
CA ALA A 207 14.36 8.59 5.48
C ALA A 207 13.23 9.62 5.42
N ALA A 208 12.97 10.35 6.52
CA ALA A 208 11.94 11.37 6.58
C ALA A 208 12.18 12.58 5.65
N GLN A 209 13.43 12.81 5.22
CA GLN A 209 13.79 13.85 4.25
C GLN A 209 13.76 13.34 2.79
N THR A 210 13.54 12.03 2.59
CA THR A 210 13.55 11.43 1.27
C THR A 210 12.18 11.56 0.61
N PRO A 211 12.06 12.16 -0.60
CA PRO A 211 10.78 12.29 -1.28
C PRO A 211 10.07 10.95 -1.46
N GLY A 212 8.79 10.89 -1.10
CA GLY A 212 7.98 9.67 -1.19
C GLY A 212 8.12 8.72 -0.01
N MET A 213 8.89 9.07 1.03
CA MET A 213 8.98 8.30 2.28
C MET A 213 8.32 9.05 3.44
N GLY A 214 7.57 8.32 4.27
CA GLY A 214 7.10 8.80 5.56
C GLY A 214 8.17 8.69 6.65
N PHE A 215 7.91 9.26 7.82
CA PHE A 215 8.80 9.06 8.97
C PHE A 215 8.73 7.59 9.42
N PRO A 216 9.84 6.84 9.41
CA PRO A 216 9.78 5.45 9.79
C PRO A 216 9.75 5.27 11.30
N ILE A 217 8.96 4.30 11.73
CA ILE A 217 8.68 3.99 13.11
C ILE A 217 9.66 2.91 13.56
N SER A 218 10.28 3.09 14.73
CA SER A 218 11.10 2.08 15.37
C SER A 218 10.61 1.73 16.76
N SER A 219 10.59 0.44 17.07
CA SER A 219 10.40 -0.07 18.42
C SER A 219 11.69 0.01 19.26
N TYR A 220 12.86 0.18 18.64
CA TYR A 220 14.16 0.13 19.32
C TYR A 220 14.35 1.28 20.32
N GLN A 221 14.86 0.92 21.50
CA GLN A 221 15.18 1.80 22.62
C GLN A 221 16.42 1.24 23.31
N ALA A 222 17.54 1.98 23.30
CA ALA A 222 18.78 1.54 23.93
C ALA A 222 18.67 1.29 25.45
N ASN A 223 17.74 1.94 26.13
CA ASN A 223 17.56 1.83 27.58
C ASN A 223 16.59 0.71 27.99
N ASP A 224 15.98 0.02 27.02
CA ASP A 224 15.14 -1.15 27.29
C ASP A 224 16.01 -2.41 27.35
N PRO A 225 16.13 -3.09 28.52
CA PRO A 225 16.99 -4.26 28.67
C PRO A 225 16.64 -5.42 27.74
N SER A 226 15.45 -5.39 27.13
CA SER A 226 14.95 -6.41 26.21
C SER A 226 15.32 -6.17 24.73
N ALA A 227 15.96 -5.05 24.40
CA ALA A 227 16.36 -4.71 23.04
C ALA A 227 17.47 -5.65 22.52
N LEU A 228 17.07 -6.67 21.75
CA LEU A 228 17.98 -7.58 21.04
C LEU A 228 18.83 -6.83 19.98
N LEU A 229 19.87 -7.51 19.49
CA LEU A 229 20.94 -7.11 18.56
C LEU A 229 20.56 -6.40 17.24
N GLY A 230 19.30 -6.00 17.04
CA GLY A 230 18.88 -5.23 15.88
C GLY A 230 17.59 -4.43 16.11
N ALA A 231 17.46 -3.34 15.35
CA ALA A 231 16.29 -2.47 15.38
C ALA A 231 15.37 -2.75 14.19
N VAL A 232 14.09 -3.02 14.47
CA VAL A 232 13.06 -3.05 13.43
C VAL A 232 12.65 -1.62 13.11
N LEU A 233 12.67 -1.29 11.81
CA LEU A 233 12.14 -0.05 11.26
C LEU A 233 11.06 -0.38 10.25
N CYS A 234 9.90 0.25 10.40
CA CYS A 234 8.81 0.17 9.44
C CYS A 234 8.44 1.57 8.98
N GLY A 235 8.28 1.77 7.67
CA GLY A 235 7.92 3.07 7.11
C GLY A 235 6.97 2.95 5.94
N GLU A 236 6.18 3.99 5.74
CA GLU A 236 5.39 4.17 4.53
C GLU A 236 6.29 4.69 3.41
N GLY A 237 6.00 4.25 2.18
CA GLY A 237 6.70 4.69 0.97
C GLY A 237 7.74 3.70 0.45
N LEU A 238 7.38 3.00 -0.62
CA LEU A 238 8.25 2.65 -1.75
C LEU A 238 7.33 2.11 -2.86
N THR A 239 6.81 3.03 -3.67
CA THR A 239 6.33 2.79 -5.05
C THR A 239 6.61 4.06 -5.84
#